data_AF-A0A024G4E2-F1
#
_entry.id   AF-A0A024G4E2-F1
#
_cell.length_a   1.000
_cell.length_b   1.000
_cell.length_c   1.000
_cell.angle_alpha   90.00
_cell.angle_beta   90.00
_cell.angle_gamma   90.00
#
_symmetry.space_group_name_H-M   'P 1'
#
loop_
_entity.id
_entity.type
_entity.pdbx_description
1 polymer ?
#
loop_
_entity_poly.entity_id
_entity_poly.type
_entity_poly.pdbx_seq_one_letter_code
_entity_poly.pdbx_strand_id
1 'polypeptide(L)'
;MLSDTYRRYERESSEVNRYRRRKRSFSRSLSTHSRFSRDTSKASGSARHRTRASRSRSRRNGSYRNRTIRSERQRERSRQRKKRGKRYTERRLKEERSRDVKDASDDSGAQDDTIGSFEGKPGDYISSRYKIIREAGLGTFGRVLECLDKQRDRVVAIKVVRRVEKYTESAKIEARILQDVNEMDQFHESLCVRMYKWFEYKGHVCMVFERLGCSLYEYLKSHDYKPFPMECIRAYAWQLLVALDYIHNIKLIHTDLKPENILLVDGTEAKVTSASRSSLKSDSMDHCERTRRTSRHRSRDSVQQQNHHKSDTDGRQTLVPPACNAVRLIDFGGATYDDESKSQIINTRQYRSPEVILGLGWSYPSDIWSAGCIVAELYLGDLLFATHDNMEHLALMEACIDKLPHHMVANASRKQPSEGFFHHGRLAWPQKAATKESVHHVRRMRTLREIVTQEHAKLGILDLLKQMLVLDPHHRISAKEALRHPFFDGFGRRDISRHVDQRSEHSSNRRKRGMWR
;
A
#
# COMPACT_ATOMS: atom_id res chain seq x y z
N MET A 1 15.87 -1.74 14.23
CA MET A 1 14.49 -1.46 13.76
C MET A 1 14.31 -1.87 12.29
N LEU A 2 14.99 -2.91 11.80
CA LEU A 2 14.92 -3.33 10.38
C LEU A 2 15.13 -4.85 10.14
N SER A 3 15.32 -5.69 11.17
CA SER A 3 15.88 -7.05 10.99
C SER A 3 14.88 -8.23 10.97
N ASP A 4 13.61 -8.08 11.39
CA ASP A 4 12.66 -9.21 11.37
C ASP A 4 11.68 -9.22 10.19
N THR A 5 11.42 -8.06 9.60
CA THR A 5 10.97 -7.99 8.20
C THR A 5 12.02 -8.59 7.26
N TYR A 6 13.30 -8.51 7.65
CA TYR A 6 14.45 -9.02 6.90
C TYR A 6 14.57 -10.56 6.96
N ARG A 7 14.42 -11.19 8.13
CA ARG A 7 14.46 -12.66 8.27
C ARG A 7 13.30 -13.38 7.57
N ARG A 8 12.11 -12.76 7.49
CA ARG A 8 10.96 -13.32 6.74
C ARG A 8 11.17 -13.24 5.23
N TYR A 9 11.81 -12.17 4.75
CA TYR A 9 12.17 -11.98 3.34
C TYR A 9 13.31 -12.91 2.89
N GLU A 10 14.33 -13.15 3.73
CA GLU A 10 15.45 -14.05 3.39
C GLU A 10 15.05 -15.53 3.25
N ARG A 11 14.13 -16.01 4.10
CA ARG A 11 13.64 -17.41 4.02
C ARG A 11 12.70 -17.64 2.83
N GLU A 12 11.86 -16.67 2.46
CA GLU A 12 10.88 -16.83 1.38
C GLU A 12 11.43 -16.45 -0.02
N SER A 13 12.38 -15.50 -0.14
CA SER A 13 12.94 -15.03 -1.42
C SER A 13 14.03 -15.96 -2.00
N SER A 14 14.70 -16.73 -1.15
CA SER A 14 15.78 -17.66 -1.55
C SER A 14 15.25 -18.93 -2.24
N GLU A 15 14.00 -19.33 -1.99
CA GLU A 15 13.33 -20.45 -2.69
C GLU A 15 12.75 -20.01 -4.06
N VAL A 16 12.19 -18.81 -4.14
CA VAL A 16 11.59 -18.25 -5.38
C VAL A 16 12.64 -17.97 -6.47
N ASN A 17 13.83 -17.50 -6.08
CA ASN A 17 14.91 -17.21 -7.03
C ASN A 17 15.57 -18.48 -7.60
N ARG A 18 15.54 -19.61 -6.87
CA ARG A 18 16.08 -20.90 -7.33
C ARG A 18 15.21 -21.51 -8.44
N TYR A 19 13.89 -21.30 -8.38
CA TYR A 19 12.94 -21.78 -9.39
C TYR A 19 12.99 -20.96 -10.70
N ARG A 20 13.20 -19.63 -10.62
CA ARG A 20 13.15 -18.72 -11.77
C ARG A 20 14.42 -18.70 -12.66
N ARG A 21 15.60 -19.06 -12.13
CA ARG A 21 16.87 -19.06 -12.91
C ARG A 21 16.94 -20.13 -14.02
N ARG A 22 16.09 -21.16 -13.98
CA ARG A 22 16.12 -22.28 -14.96
C ARG A 22 15.41 -22.03 -16.30
N LYS A 23 14.62 -20.95 -16.45
CA LYS A 23 13.75 -20.76 -17.64
C LYS A 23 14.09 -19.58 -18.56
N ARG A 24 15.14 -18.80 -18.31
CA ARG A 24 15.43 -17.58 -19.09
C ARG A 24 16.77 -17.53 -19.81
N SER A 25 17.50 -18.65 -19.85
CA SER A 25 18.69 -18.81 -20.69
C SER A 25 18.31 -19.32 -22.08
N PHE A 26 17.57 -18.53 -22.88
CA PHE A 26 17.48 -18.72 -24.33
C PHE A 26 17.11 -17.39 -25.00
N SER A 27 17.89 -17.00 -26.03
CA SER A 27 17.92 -15.72 -26.79
C SER A 27 18.49 -14.53 -25.99
N ARG A 28 19.74 -14.01 -26.15
CA ARG A 28 20.58 -13.66 -27.33
C ARG A 28 19.80 -12.87 -28.38
N SER A 29 20.24 -11.74 -28.94
CA SER A 29 21.35 -10.78 -28.80
C SER A 29 21.28 -9.85 -30.04
N LEU A 30 22.05 -8.75 -30.06
CA LEU A 30 22.49 -7.91 -31.22
C LEU A 30 21.63 -6.65 -31.48
N SER A 31 22.12 -5.42 -31.20
CA SER A 31 23.07 -4.55 -31.95
C SER A 31 22.30 -3.63 -32.94
N THR A 32 22.58 -2.36 -33.28
CA THR A 32 23.68 -1.38 -33.07
C THR A 32 23.32 -0.07 -33.81
N HIS A 33 23.97 1.06 -33.43
CA HIS A 33 24.33 2.24 -34.26
C HIS A 33 23.22 3.20 -34.78
N SER A 34 23.36 4.53 -34.92
CA SER A 34 24.43 5.51 -34.67
C SER A 34 23.92 6.96 -34.93
N ARG A 35 24.57 7.98 -34.31
CA ARG A 35 24.96 9.32 -34.88
C ARG A 35 23.81 10.31 -35.23
N PHE A 36 23.88 11.64 -35.13
CA PHE A 36 24.98 12.62 -35.10
C PHE A 36 24.51 14.01 -34.58
N SER A 37 25.44 14.72 -33.92
CA SER A 37 25.82 16.15 -34.01
C SER A 37 24.90 17.36 -33.68
N ARG A 38 25.48 18.20 -32.78
CA ARG A 38 25.77 19.67 -32.81
C ARG A 38 24.57 20.64 -32.93
N ASP A 39 24.52 21.83 -32.31
CA ASP A 39 25.59 22.76 -31.93
C ASP A 39 25.08 23.83 -30.94
N THR A 40 26.02 24.46 -30.21
CA THR A 40 26.13 25.87 -29.71
C THR A 40 24.87 26.71 -29.33
N SER A 41 24.81 27.64 -28.35
CA SER A 41 25.79 28.39 -27.56
C SER A 41 25.09 29.19 -26.43
N LYS A 42 25.88 29.48 -25.39
CA LYS A 42 26.01 30.73 -24.58
C LYS A 42 24.79 31.39 -23.89
N ALA A 43 24.88 31.33 -22.55
CA ALA A 43 24.91 32.43 -21.58
C ALA A 43 23.73 33.41 -21.50
N SER A 44 23.08 33.44 -20.33
CA SER A 44 22.41 34.64 -19.82
C SER A 44 22.82 34.91 -18.37
N GLY A 45 23.14 36.17 -18.12
CA GLY A 45 23.59 36.70 -16.85
C GLY A 45 22.45 36.95 -15.86
N SER A 46 22.89 36.99 -14.61
CA SER A 46 22.17 37.26 -13.37
C SER A 46 21.43 38.60 -13.30
N ALA A 47 20.33 38.62 -12.53
CA ALA A 47 20.02 39.55 -11.43
C ALA A 47 18.52 39.90 -11.43
N ARG A 48 17.72 39.32 -10.51
CA ARG A 48 17.32 39.91 -9.21
C ARG A 48 16.82 41.36 -9.29
N HIS A 49 15.51 41.53 -9.09
CA HIS A 49 14.99 42.63 -8.29
C HIS A 49 13.74 42.24 -7.48
N ARG A 50 13.90 42.32 -6.16
CA ARG A 50 12.91 42.68 -5.12
C ARG A 50 12.13 43.93 -5.57
N THR A 51 10.89 44.27 -5.22
CA THR A 51 9.93 44.01 -4.12
C THR A 51 8.76 44.94 -4.42
N ARG A 52 7.52 44.64 -3.99
CA ARG A 52 6.76 45.36 -2.94
C ARG A 52 5.26 45.11 -3.07
N ALA A 53 4.67 44.97 -1.89
CA ALA A 53 3.25 44.79 -1.64
C ALA A 53 2.47 46.10 -1.80
N SER A 54 1.18 45.98 -2.11
CA SER A 54 0.16 46.94 -1.72
C SER A 54 -1.12 46.19 -1.32
N ARG A 55 -1.59 46.51 -0.12
CA ARG A 55 -2.86 46.07 0.47
C ARG A 55 -3.95 47.01 0.00
N SER A 56 -5.13 46.47 -0.31
CA SER A 56 -6.39 47.22 -0.22
C SER A 56 -7.44 46.38 0.50
N ARG A 57 -8.11 47.01 1.47
CA ARG A 57 -9.24 46.49 2.22
C ARG A 57 -10.52 46.96 1.53
N SER A 58 -11.51 46.08 1.40
CA SER A 58 -12.91 46.51 1.45
C SER A 58 -13.77 45.45 2.15
N ARG A 59 -14.79 45.95 2.85
CA ARG A 59 -15.70 45.24 3.77
C ARG A 59 -16.91 44.70 3.00
N ARG A 60 -17.41 43.52 3.36
CA ARG A 60 -18.86 43.23 3.43
C ARG A 60 -19.14 42.03 4.35
N ASN A 61 -20.17 42.21 5.17
CA ASN A 61 -20.57 41.43 6.35
C ASN A 61 -21.46 40.23 5.96
N GLY A 62 -21.55 39.22 6.82
CA GLY A 62 -22.73 38.34 6.85
C GLY A 62 -22.53 36.82 6.69
N SER A 63 -21.59 36.19 7.41
CA SER A 63 -21.60 34.72 7.64
C SER A 63 -20.78 34.27 8.88
N TYR A 64 -20.35 35.21 9.72
CA TYR A 64 -19.21 35.03 10.63
C TYR A 64 -19.55 34.56 12.06
N ARG A 65 -20.76 34.03 12.32
CA ARG A 65 -21.11 33.55 13.68
C ARG A 65 -20.90 32.04 13.91
N ASN A 66 -20.94 31.20 12.87
CA ASN A 66 -20.68 29.75 13.00
C ASN A 66 -19.24 29.32 12.67
N ARG A 67 -18.43 30.20 12.04
CA ARG A 67 -17.01 29.92 11.73
C ARG A 67 -16.05 30.25 12.88
N THR A 68 -16.41 31.21 13.73
CA THR A 68 -15.58 31.70 14.84
C THR A 68 -15.45 30.67 15.96
N ILE A 69 -16.55 30.00 16.34
CA ILE A 69 -16.55 28.94 17.37
C ILE A 69 -15.70 27.73 16.94
N ARG A 70 -15.76 27.34 15.66
CA ARG A 70 -14.93 26.25 15.08
C ARG A 70 -13.45 26.63 15.05
N SER A 71 -13.15 27.90 14.75
CA SER A 71 -11.77 28.43 14.72
C SER A 71 -11.15 28.62 16.11
N GLU A 72 -11.95 28.99 17.12
CA GLU A 72 -11.48 29.12 18.51
C GLU A 72 -11.19 27.76 19.14
N ARG A 73 -12.07 26.76 18.95
CA ARG A 73 -11.81 25.38 19.39
C ARG A 73 -10.57 24.78 18.72
N GLN A 74 -10.31 25.08 17.44
CA GLN A 74 -9.07 24.67 16.76
C GLN A 74 -7.83 25.41 17.27
N ARG A 75 -7.93 26.70 17.62
CA ARG A 75 -6.83 27.51 18.17
C ARG A 75 -6.48 27.12 19.61
N GLU A 76 -7.46 26.74 20.40
CA GLU A 76 -7.26 26.31 21.78
C GLU A 76 -6.67 24.90 21.86
N ARG A 77 -7.14 23.99 20.99
CA ARG A 77 -6.58 22.63 20.83
C ARG A 77 -5.14 22.64 20.26
N SER A 78 -4.84 23.52 19.31
CA SER A 78 -3.46 23.69 18.79
C SER A 78 -2.51 24.29 19.84
N ARG A 79 -2.99 25.13 20.76
CA ARG A 79 -2.19 25.62 21.90
C ARG A 79 -1.92 24.52 22.94
N GLN A 80 -2.88 23.63 23.21
CA GLN A 80 -2.67 22.46 24.07
C GLN A 80 -1.73 21.41 23.43
N ARG A 81 -1.80 21.20 22.10
CA ARG A 81 -0.86 20.37 21.32
C ARG A 81 0.58 20.89 21.40
N LYS A 82 0.80 22.20 21.18
CA LYS A 82 2.14 22.85 21.23
C LYS A 82 2.84 22.75 22.60
N LYS A 83 2.10 22.80 23.71
CA LYS A 83 2.69 22.65 25.07
C LYS A 83 3.12 21.20 25.36
N ARG A 84 2.49 20.20 24.73
CA ARG A 84 2.76 18.77 24.97
C ARG A 84 3.82 18.19 24.03
N GLY A 85 3.88 18.64 22.78
CA GLY A 85 4.94 18.25 21.83
C GLY A 85 6.35 18.64 22.28
N LYS A 86 6.52 19.79 22.95
CA LYS A 86 7.82 20.25 23.47
C LYS A 86 8.48 19.29 24.46
N ARG A 87 7.72 18.69 25.38
CA ARG A 87 8.24 17.70 26.36
C ARG A 87 8.67 16.38 25.70
N TYR A 88 8.11 16.03 24.54
CA TYR A 88 8.44 14.84 23.79
C TYR A 88 9.74 15.00 22.98
N THR A 89 9.93 16.15 22.34
CA THR A 89 11.15 16.49 21.58
C THR A 89 12.43 16.47 22.40
N GLU A 90 12.38 16.95 23.66
CA GLU A 90 13.55 16.96 24.55
C GLU A 90 14.02 15.56 24.95
N ARG A 91 13.11 14.58 25.03
CA ARG A 91 13.44 13.19 25.40
C ARG A 91 14.00 12.41 24.22
N ARG A 92 13.44 12.62 23.02
CA ARG A 92 13.86 11.95 21.77
C ARG A 92 15.25 12.39 21.28
N LEU A 93 15.61 13.67 21.41
CA LEU A 93 16.96 14.18 21.06
C LEU A 93 18.07 13.59 21.94
N LYS A 94 17.75 13.21 23.18
CA LYS A 94 18.69 12.53 24.10
C LYS A 94 18.96 11.08 23.69
N GLU A 95 18.00 10.43 23.01
CA GLU A 95 18.09 9.03 22.57
C GLU A 95 18.68 8.85 21.17
N GLU A 96 18.69 9.89 20.32
CA GLU A 96 19.34 9.83 19.00
C GLU A 96 20.87 9.93 19.10
N ARG A 97 21.40 10.72 20.06
CA ARG A 97 22.86 10.78 20.36
C ARG A 97 23.49 9.45 20.78
N SER A 98 22.69 8.47 21.19
CA SER A 98 23.15 7.13 21.61
C SER A 98 23.02 6.07 20.52
N ARG A 99 22.41 6.40 19.36
CA ARG A 99 22.27 5.47 18.21
C ARG A 99 23.35 5.65 17.16
N ASP A 100 23.89 6.86 16.99
CA ASP A 100 24.92 7.16 15.99
C ASP A 100 26.28 6.46 16.24
N VAL A 101 26.46 5.80 17.40
CA VAL A 101 27.73 5.15 17.80
C VAL A 101 27.68 3.62 17.68
N LYS A 102 26.55 2.99 17.34
CA LYS A 102 26.40 1.51 17.41
C LYS A 102 26.17 0.76 16.09
N ASP A 103 26.10 1.43 14.95
CA ASP A 103 25.93 0.75 13.64
C ASP A 103 27.25 0.28 13.00
N ALA A 104 28.35 0.24 13.77
CA ALA A 104 29.58 -0.46 13.40
C ALA A 104 29.94 -1.45 14.52
N SER A 105 29.86 -2.75 14.21
CA SER A 105 30.18 -3.92 15.04
C SER A 105 29.32 -4.16 16.30
N ASP A 106 28.36 -5.08 16.22
CA ASP A 106 28.42 -6.39 16.92
C ASP A 106 27.07 -7.12 16.75
N ASP A 107 27.11 -8.25 16.05
CA ASP A 107 26.01 -9.15 15.71
C ASP A 107 26.03 -10.34 16.68
N SER A 108 25.42 -10.19 17.86
CA SER A 108 25.09 -11.32 18.73
C SER A 108 24.09 -10.91 19.83
N GLY A 109 22.81 -11.19 19.60
CA GLY A 109 21.78 -10.93 20.61
C GLY A 109 20.36 -11.21 20.13
N ALA A 110 20.05 -12.46 19.81
CA ALA A 110 18.67 -12.91 19.68
C ALA A 110 17.98 -12.81 21.07
N GLN A 111 17.39 -11.66 21.36
CA GLN A 111 16.48 -11.51 22.50
C GLN A 111 15.19 -12.29 22.21
N ASP A 112 14.74 -13.04 23.21
CA ASP A 112 13.58 -13.94 23.19
C ASP A 112 12.29 -13.28 22.66
N ASP A 113 11.78 -13.80 21.55
CA ASP A 113 10.58 -13.35 20.84
C ASP A 113 9.28 -13.57 21.64
N THR A 114 9.33 -14.09 22.87
CA THR A 114 8.14 -14.34 23.71
C THR A 114 7.93 -13.32 24.82
N ILE A 115 8.93 -12.48 25.14
CA ILE A 115 8.87 -11.57 26.30
C ILE A 115 7.63 -10.66 26.22
N GLY A 116 6.86 -10.68 27.31
CA GLY A 116 5.68 -9.83 27.49
C GLY A 116 4.52 -10.14 26.54
N SER A 117 4.46 -11.33 25.92
CA SER A 117 3.35 -11.76 25.08
C SER A 117 2.07 -11.98 25.88
N PHE A 118 0.92 -11.81 25.23
CA PHE A 118 -0.38 -12.13 25.83
C PHE A 118 -0.75 -13.60 25.57
N GLU A 119 -1.05 -14.36 26.62
CA GLU A 119 -1.20 -15.81 26.58
C GLU A 119 -2.62 -16.34 26.33
N GLY A 120 -3.59 -15.46 26.00
CA GLY A 120 -4.98 -15.90 25.82
C GLY A 120 -5.15 -16.96 24.72
N LYS A 121 -6.09 -17.88 24.89
CA LYS A 121 -6.40 -18.95 23.93
C LYS A 121 -7.83 -18.82 23.38
N PRO A 122 -8.15 -19.45 22.24
CA PRO A 122 -9.53 -19.61 21.79
C PRO A 122 -10.42 -20.11 22.93
N GLY A 123 -11.55 -19.44 23.15
CA GLY A 123 -12.47 -19.71 24.25
C GLY A 123 -12.32 -18.77 25.46
N ASP A 124 -11.12 -18.22 25.70
CA ASP A 124 -10.87 -17.30 26.81
C ASP A 124 -11.56 -15.95 26.62
N TYR A 125 -11.63 -15.17 27.70
CA TYR A 125 -12.23 -13.84 27.70
C TYR A 125 -11.19 -12.75 28.00
N ILE A 126 -11.21 -11.69 27.19
CA ILE A 126 -10.53 -10.42 27.49
C ILE A 126 -11.54 -9.49 28.16
N SER A 127 -11.20 -9.00 29.36
CA SER A 127 -12.03 -8.09 30.15
C SER A 127 -13.47 -8.59 30.37
N SER A 128 -13.65 -9.91 30.51
CA SER A 128 -14.95 -10.59 30.69
C SER A 128 -16.01 -10.28 29.62
N ARG A 129 -15.60 -9.71 28.47
CA ARG A 129 -16.51 -9.22 27.42
C ARG A 129 -16.20 -9.80 26.06
N TYR A 130 -14.92 -9.87 25.71
CA TYR A 130 -14.50 -10.29 24.38
C TYR A 130 -14.06 -11.74 24.43
N LYS A 131 -14.89 -12.63 23.89
CA LYS A 131 -14.54 -14.06 23.78
C LYS A 131 -13.60 -14.27 22.61
N ILE A 132 -12.42 -14.82 22.85
CA ILE A 132 -11.43 -15.10 21.80
C ILE A 132 -11.97 -16.24 20.92
N ILE A 133 -12.03 -16.00 19.60
CA ILE A 133 -12.42 -17.01 18.61
C ILE A 133 -11.17 -17.68 18.07
N ARG A 134 -10.21 -16.89 17.55
CA ARG A 134 -8.96 -17.38 16.98
C ARG A 134 -7.90 -16.28 16.90
N GLU A 135 -6.67 -16.66 16.60
CA GLU A 135 -5.64 -15.72 16.17
C GLU A 135 -5.88 -15.30 14.72
N ALA A 136 -5.82 -13.99 14.47
CA ALA A 136 -5.99 -13.40 13.15
C ALA A 136 -4.65 -12.92 12.55
N GLY A 137 -3.66 -12.64 13.38
CA GLY A 137 -2.32 -12.30 12.92
C GLY A 137 -1.32 -12.15 14.06
N LEU A 138 -0.04 -12.33 13.73
CA LEU A 138 1.09 -12.21 14.65
C LEU A 138 2.08 -11.17 14.13
N GLY A 139 2.58 -10.32 15.02
CA GLY A 139 3.58 -9.30 14.69
C GLY A 139 4.59 -9.08 15.81
N THR A 140 5.61 -8.27 15.53
CA THR A 140 6.66 -7.90 16.48
C THR A 140 6.09 -7.22 17.72
N PHE A 141 5.08 -6.37 17.55
CA PHE A 141 4.49 -5.57 18.63
C PHE A 141 3.46 -6.35 19.48
N GLY A 142 3.05 -7.54 19.04
CA GLY A 142 2.01 -8.34 19.70
C GLY A 142 1.21 -9.17 18.71
N ARG A 143 -0.06 -9.38 19.01
CA ARG A 143 -0.93 -10.23 18.18
C ARG A 143 -2.30 -9.62 17.98
N VAL A 144 -2.96 -10.01 16.89
CA VAL A 144 -4.32 -9.62 16.55
C VAL A 144 -5.22 -10.83 16.70
N LEU A 145 -6.30 -10.67 17.46
CA LEU A 145 -7.25 -11.71 17.78
C LEU A 145 -8.60 -11.40 17.18
N GLU A 146 -9.26 -12.40 16.59
CA GLU A 146 -10.68 -12.31 16.27
C GLU A 146 -11.47 -12.67 17.53
N CYS A 147 -12.37 -11.79 17.96
CA CYS A 147 -13.14 -11.95 19.19
C CYS A 147 -14.62 -11.64 18.98
N LEU A 148 -15.50 -12.34 19.71
CA LEU A 148 -16.91 -11.98 19.84
C LEU A 148 -17.10 -10.97 20.97
N ASP A 149 -17.55 -9.75 20.64
CA ASP A 149 -17.99 -8.74 21.61
C ASP A 149 -19.37 -9.13 22.14
N LYS A 150 -19.43 -9.77 23.32
CA LYS A 150 -20.68 -10.25 23.92
C LYS A 150 -21.68 -9.15 24.28
N GLN A 151 -21.24 -7.91 24.45
CA GLN A 151 -22.13 -6.81 24.80
C GLN A 151 -22.86 -6.25 23.57
N ARG A 152 -22.21 -6.27 22.40
CA ARG A 152 -22.75 -5.72 21.15
C ARG A 152 -23.12 -6.78 20.11
N ASP A 153 -22.96 -8.05 20.47
CA ASP A 153 -23.18 -9.23 19.64
C ASP A 153 -22.56 -9.11 18.23
N ARG A 154 -21.27 -8.80 18.18
CA ARG A 154 -20.54 -8.65 16.91
C ARG A 154 -19.11 -9.15 17.00
N VAL A 155 -18.58 -9.59 15.87
CA VAL A 155 -17.17 -9.97 15.77
C VAL A 155 -16.29 -8.75 15.56
N VAL A 156 -15.17 -8.70 16.29
CA VAL A 156 -14.19 -7.61 16.29
C VAL A 156 -12.77 -8.16 16.16
N ALA A 157 -11.85 -7.33 15.70
CA ALA A 157 -10.42 -7.61 15.79
C ALA A 157 -9.84 -6.88 17.01
N ILE A 158 -9.04 -7.56 17.84
CA ILE A 158 -8.37 -6.96 19.00
C ILE A 158 -6.86 -7.09 18.83
N LYS A 159 -6.17 -5.96 18.65
CA LYS A 159 -4.70 -5.88 18.69
C LYS A 159 -4.28 -5.81 20.14
N VAL A 160 -3.62 -6.87 20.63
CA VAL A 160 -3.08 -6.98 21.98
C VAL A 160 -1.57 -6.77 21.92
N VAL A 161 -1.12 -5.67 22.51
CA VAL A 161 0.27 -5.23 22.46
C VAL A 161 1.06 -5.91 23.59
N ARG A 162 2.30 -6.29 23.31
CA ARG A 162 3.21 -6.88 24.30
C ARG A 162 3.44 -5.91 25.46
N ARG A 163 3.61 -6.46 26.67
CA ARG A 163 3.95 -5.70 27.88
C ARG A 163 5.43 -5.31 27.89
N VAL A 164 5.82 -4.50 26.92
CA VAL A 164 7.15 -3.90 26.80
C VAL A 164 6.94 -2.40 26.74
N GLU A 165 7.58 -1.65 27.64
CA GLU A 165 7.32 -0.22 27.84
C GLU A 165 7.30 0.59 26.54
N LYS A 166 8.32 0.39 25.69
CA LYS A 166 8.42 1.04 24.38
C LYS A 166 7.24 0.74 23.46
N TYR A 167 6.76 -0.51 23.43
CA TYR A 167 5.63 -0.92 22.58
C TYR A 167 4.31 -0.40 23.15
N THR A 168 4.15 -0.43 24.47
CA THR A 168 3.00 0.15 25.18
C THR A 168 2.85 1.64 24.89
N GLU A 169 3.92 2.42 24.99
CA GLU A 169 3.87 3.86 24.72
C GLU A 169 3.58 4.16 23.24
N SER A 170 4.20 3.41 22.32
CA SER A 170 3.90 3.51 20.89
C SER A 170 2.42 3.19 20.59
N ALA A 171 1.87 2.15 21.21
CA ALA A 171 0.48 1.76 21.04
C ALA A 171 -0.51 2.79 21.59
N LYS A 172 -0.18 3.47 22.70
CA LYS A 172 -0.99 4.58 23.22
C LYS A 172 -1.01 5.77 22.27
N ILE A 173 0.11 6.04 21.58
CA ILE A 173 0.16 7.09 20.54
C ILE A 173 -0.71 6.69 19.34
N GLU A 174 -0.54 5.47 18.83
CA GLU A 174 -1.36 4.92 17.74
C GLU A 174 -2.86 5.01 18.07
N ALA A 175 -3.25 4.56 19.27
CA ALA A 175 -4.63 4.62 19.73
C ALA A 175 -5.18 6.05 19.76
N ARG A 176 -4.37 7.04 20.17
CA ARG A 176 -4.77 8.46 20.17
C ARG A 176 -4.94 9.01 18.75
N ILE A 177 -4.03 8.67 17.83
CA ILE A 177 -4.16 9.05 16.42
C ILE A 177 -5.46 8.47 15.83
N LEU A 178 -5.75 7.21 16.08
CA LEU A 178 -6.97 6.55 15.62
C LEU A 178 -8.25 7.16 16.25
N GLN A 179 -8.18 7.60 17.51
CA GLN A 179 -9.27 8.38 18.12
C GLN A 179 -9.51 9.69 17.36
N ASP A 180 -8.44 10.45 17.08
CA ASP A 180 -8.53 11.70 16.32
C ASP A 180 -9.11 11.45 14.90
N VAL A 181 -8.65 10.40 14.20
CA VAL A 181 -9.16 10.02 12.86
C VAL A 181 -10.66 9.73 12.91
N ASN A 182 -11.09 8.90 13.87
CA ASN A 182 -12.51 8.53 14.04
C ASN A 182 -13.40 9.72 14.43
N GLU A 183 -12.93 10.61 15.30
CA GLU A 183 -13.70 11.79 15.74
C GLU A 183 -13.93 12.78 14.60
N MET A 184 -12.95 12.91 13.71
CA MET A 184 -13.05 13.77 12.53
C MET A 184 -13.93 13.13 11.43
N ASP A 185 -14.07 11.79 11.43
CA ASP A 185 -14.77 11.04 10.37
C ASP A 185 -16.27 10.89 10.66
N GLN A 186 -16.94 12.04 10.73
CA GLN A 186 -18.36 12.12 11.09
C GLN A 186 -19.28 11.45 10.07
N PHE A 187 -18.84 11.33 8.81
CA PHE A 187 -19.64 10.79 7.70
C PHE A 187 -19.21 9.40 7.25
N HIS A 188 -18.23 8.78 7.94
CA HIS A 188 -17.70 7.44 7.58
C HIS A 188 -17.13 7.39 6.16
N GLU A 189 -16.44 8.47 5.79
CA GLU A 189 -15.89 8.69 4.46
C GLU A 189 -14.38 8.48 4.39
N SER A 190 -13.67 8.40 5.53
CA SER A 190 -12.21 8.30 5.60
C SER A 190 -11.63 7.05 4.95
N LEU A 191 -12.39 5.95 4.93
CA LEU A 191 -11.90 4.61 4.55
C LEU A 191 -10.71 4.12 5.39
N CYS A 192 -10.42 4.78 6.52
CA CYS A 192 -9.47 4.30 7.51
C CYS A 192 -10.14 3.28 8.43
N VAL A 193 -9.35 2.39 9.04
CA VAL A 193 -9.87 1.40 9.99
C VAL A 193 -10.53 2.06 11.19
N ARG A 194 -11.72 1.58 11.55
CA ARG A 194 -12.45 2.08 12.70
C ARG A 194 -12.01 1.39 13.98
N MET A 195 -11.32 2.14 14.85
CA MET A 195 -11.08 1.72 16.24
C MET A 195 -12.28 2.02 17.14
N TYR A 196 -12.98 1.00 17.62
CA TYR A 196 -14.14 1.17 18.50
C TYR A 196 -13.78 1.70 19.88
N LYS A 197 -12.68 1.20 20.45
CA LYS A 197 -12.12 1.66 21.72
C LYS A 197 -10.75 1.03 21.95
N TRP A 198 -10.02 1.56 22.91
CA TRP A 198 -8.84 0.91 23.49
C TRP A 198 -8.97 0.86 25.01
N PHE A 199 -8.23 -0.04 25.65
CA PHE A 199 -8.15 -0.19 27.10
C PHE A 199 -6.88 -0.94 27.49
N GLU A 200 -6.52 -0.92 28.77
CA GLU A 200 -5.45 -1.75 29.32
C GLU A 200 -6.04 -2.99 29.99
N TYR A 201 -5.45 -4.16 29.75
CA TYR A 201 -5.87 -5.42 30.37
C TYR A 201 -4.65 -6.25 30.72
N LYS A 202 -4.50 -6.59 32.01
CA LYS A 202 -3.32 -7.31 32.54
C LYS A 202 -2.01 -6.67 32.05
N GLY A 203 -1.90 -5.34 32.07
CA GLY A 203 -0.72 -4.60 31.59
C GLY A 203 -0.50 -4.57 30.07
N HIS A 204 -1.38 -5.15 29.27
CA HIS A 204 -1.34 -5.05 27.81
C HIS A 204 -2.24 -3.91 27.33
N VAL A 205 -1.78 -3.14 26.34
CA VAL A 205 -2.66 -2.22 25.60
C VAL A 205 -3.45 -3.02 24.58
N CYS A 206 -4.77 -2.94 24.67
CA CYS A 206 -5.71 -3.62 23.79
C CYS A 206 -6.49 -2.60 22.96
N MET A 207 -6.40 -2.67 21.63
CA MET A 207 -7.16 -1.83 20.71
C MET A 207 -8.19 -2.69 19.97
N VAL A 208 -9.46 -2.29 20.02
CA VAL A 208 -10.60 -3.01 19.44
C VAL A 208 -11.03 -2.34 18.14
N PHE A 209 -11.04 -3.08 17.05
CA PHE A 209 -11.32 -2.63 15.70
C PHE A 209 -12.53 -3.33 15.08
N GLU A 210 -13.06 -2.76 13.99
CA GLU A 210 -13.89 -3.51 13.06
C GLU A 210 -13.15 -4.75 12.54
N ARG A 211 -13.90 -5.82 12.26
CA ARG A 211 -13.34 -7.03 11.66
C ARG A 211 -13.21 -6.81 10.15
N LEU A 212 -12.01 -7.07 9.61
CA LEU A 212 -11.70 -7.01 8.19
C LEU A 212 -11.25 -8.38 7.67
N GLY A 213 -11.17 -8.51 6.34
CA GLY A 213 -10.59 -9.65 5.64
C GLY A 213 -9.06 -9.60 5.59
N CYS A 214 -8.48 -10.34 4.65
CA CYS A 214 -7.04 -10.35 4.41
C CYS A 214 -6.53 -9.04 3.78
N SER A 215 -5.23 -8.82 3.88
CA SER A 215 -4.58 -7.70 3.17
C SER A 215 -4.52 -7.93 1.66
N LEU A 216 -4.34 -6.87 0.88
CA LEU A 216 -4.13 -6.99 -0.57
C LEU A 216 -2.85 -7.79 -0.88
N TYR A 217 -1.83 -7.71 -0.03
CA TYR A 217 -0.63 -8.54 -0.14
C TYR A 217 -0.95 -10.04 0.05
N GLU A 218 -1.66 -10.40 1.11
CA GLU A 218 -2.07 -11.79 1.37
C GLU A 218 -2.96 -12.33 0.24
N TYR A 219 -3.81 -11.47 -0.32
CA TYR A 219 -4.63 -11.81 -1.48
C TYR A 219 -3.77 -12.09 -2.72
N LEU A 220 -2.78 -11.26 -3.04
CA LEU A 220 -1.81 -11.55 -4.12
C LEU A 220 -1.08 -12.87 -3.85
N LYS A 221 -0.55 -13.05 -2.64
CA LYS A 221 0.22 -14.25 -2.26
C LYS A 221 -0.59 -15.53 -2.39
N SER A 222 -1.86 -15.52 -1.98
CA SER A 222 -2.78 -16.67 -2.12
C SER A 222 -3.18 -16.97 -3.58
N HIS A 223 -2.92 -16.04 -4.50
CA HIS A 223 -3.19 -16.17 -5.93
C HIS A 223 -1.90 -16.25 -6.77
N ASP A 224 -0.83 -16.81 -6.19
CA ASP A 224 0.47 -17.00 -6.84
C ASP A 224 1.07 -15.71 -7.42
N TYR A 225 0.79 -14.57 -6.78
CA TYR A 225 1.23 -13.25 -7.23
C TYR A 225 0.74 -12.91 -8.65
N LYS A 226 -0.39 -13.49 -9.07
CA LYS A 226 -1.06 -13.06 -10.30
C LYS A 226 -1.58 -11.62 -10.10
N PRO A 227 -1.45 -10.74 -11.11
CA PRO A 227 -1.89 -9.36 -11.02
C PRO A 227 -3.41 -9.24 -10.83
N PHE A 228 -3.85 -8.17 -10.16
CA PHE A 228 -5.26 -7.83 -10.10
C PHE A 228 -5.80 -7.41 -11.48
N PRO A 229 -7.08 -7.69 -11.78
CA PRO A 229 -7.77 -7.09 -12.90
C PRO A 229 -7.79 -5.54 -12.82
N MET A 230 -7.79 -4.87 -13.97
CA MET A 230 -7.69 -3.42 -14.05
C MET A 230 -8.81 -2.68 -13.31
N GLU A 231 -10.03 -3.23 -13.31
CA GLU A 231 -11.15 -2.64 -12.58
C GLU A 231 -10.96 -2.69 -11.06
N CYS A 232 -10.32 -3.75 -10.54
CA CYS A 232 -9.95 -3.84 -9.13
C CYS A 232 -8.85 -2.83 -8.80
N ILE A 233 -7.84 -2.71 -9.66
CA ILE A 233 -6.73 -1.74 -9.47
C ILE A 233 -7.28 -0.32 -9.44
N ARG A 234 -8.19 0.04 -10.35
CA ARG A 234 -8.88 1.34 -10.34
C ARG A 234 -9.62 1.56 -9.02
N ALA A 235 -10.38 0.57 -8.55
CA ALA A 235 -11.12 0.67 -7.29
C ALA A 235 -10.21 0.84 -6.06
N TYR A 236 -9.10 0.11 -5.98
CA TYR A 236 -8.16 0.20 -4.88
C TYR A 236 -7.36 1.51 -4.91
N ALA A 237 -6.91 1.94 -6.09
CA ALA A 237 -6.22 3.22 -6.25
C ALA A 237 -7.11 4.40 -5.82
N TRP A 238 -8.38 4.40 -6.26
CA TRP A 238 -9.34 5.44 -5.88
C TRP A 238 -9.56 5.47 -4.36
N GLN A 239 -9.83 4.31 -3.74
CA GLN A 239 -10.08 4.23 -2.29
C GLN A 239 -8.84 4.62 -1.47
N LEU A 240 -7.63 4.22 -1.90
CA LEU A 240 -6.39 4.62 -1.26
C LEU A 240 -6.20 6.13 -1.33
N LEU A 241 -6.41 6.75 -2.51
CA LEU A 241 -6.29 8.20 -2.67
C LEU A 241 -7.35 8.97 -1.86
N VAL A 242 -8.58 8.45 -1.73
CA VAL A 242 -9.61 9.02 -0.84
C VAL A 242 -9.15 9.00 0.62
N ALA A 243 -8.60 7.87 1.08
CA ALA A 243 -8.08 7.76 2.44
C ALA A 243 -6.91 8.73 2.68
N LEU A 244 -6.01 8.86 1.70
CA LEU A 244 -4.87 9.79 1.79
C LEU A 244 -5.30 11.25 1.79
N ASP A 245 -6.21 11.66 0.90
CA ASP A 245 -6.75 13.03 0.92
C ASP A 245 -7.38 13.35 2.28
N TYR A 246 -8.12 12.39 2.86
CA TYR A 246 -8.70 12.55 4.19
C TYR A 246 -7.63 12.78 5.28
N ILE A 247 -6.64 11.88 5.42
CA ILE A 247 -5.64 11.98 6.49
C ILE A 247 -4.71 13.20 6.28
N HIS A 248 -4.39 13.55 5.03
CA HIS A 248 -3.59 14.75 4.71
C HIS A 248 -4.35 16.04 5.05
N ASN A 249 -5.68 16.07 4.89
CA ASN A 249 -6.52 17.21 5.27
C ASN A 249 -6.54 17.45 6.79
N ILE A 250 -6.40 16.41 7.61
CA ILE A 250 -6.23 16.53 9.08
C ILE A 250 -4.76 16.65 9.52
N LYS A 251 -3.84 16.90 8.57
CA LYS A 251 -2.39 17.12 8.80
C LYS A 251 -1.64 15.89 9.31
N LEU A 252 -2.14 14.70 9.00
CA LEU A 252 -1.52 13.43 9.34
C LEU A 252 -0.87 12.83 8.09
N ILE A 253 0.34 12.29 8.25
CA ILE A 253 1.10 11.58 7.22
C ILE A 253 1.21 10.13 7.67
N HIS A 254 0.93 9.15 6.80
CA HIS A 254 0.91 7.75 7.19
C HIS A 254 2.31 7.17 7.37
N THR A 255 3.22 7.46 6.44
CA THR A 255 4.65 7.08 6.48
C THR A 255 5.00 5.59 6.38
N ASP A 256 4.03 4.69 6.23
CA ASP A 256 4.28 3.25 6.05
C ASP A 256 3.20 2.57 5.21
N LEU A 257 2.88 3.17 4.06
CA LEU A 257 1.97 2.57 3.09
C LEU A 257 2.64 1.41 2.37
N LYS A 258 1.93 0.29 2.33
CA LYS A 258 2.28 -0.96 1.64
C LYS A 258 1.01 -1.83 1.49
N PRO A 259 0.95 -2.81 0.58
CA PRO A 259 -0.26 -3.61 0.36
C PRO A 259 -0.71 -4.42 1.59
N GLU A 260 0.21 -4.72 2.52
CA GLU A 260 -0.10 -5.34 3.82
C GLU A 260 -0.99 -4.45 4.70
N ASN A 261 -0.89 -3.11 4.53
CA ASN A 261 -1.63 -2.12 5.30
C ASN A 261 -2.94 -1.70 4.62
N ILE A 262 -3.37 -2.41 3.58
CA ILE A 262 -4.66 -2.20 2.90
C ILE A 262 -5.44 -3.51 2.98
N LEU A 263 -6.49 -3.55 3.80
CA LEU A 263 -7.28 -4.76 4.03
C LEU A 263 -8.60 -4.71 3.29
N LEU A 264 -9.00 -5.86 2.75
CA LEU A 264 -10.34 -6.05 2.22
C LEU A 264 -11.37 -5.97 3.36
N VAL A 265 -12.50 -5.33 3.13
CA VAL A 265 -13.65 -5.38 4.06
C VAL A 265 -14.20 -6.80 4.12
N ASP A 266 -14.26 -7.49 2.97
CA ASP A 266 -14.58 -8.89 2.86
C ASP A 266 -13.63 -9.57 1.85
N GLY A 267 -13.02 -10.68 2.28
CA GLY A 267 -12.06 -11.46 1.48
C GLY A 267 -12.71 -12.57 0.64
N THR A 268 -14.03 -12.70 0.63
CA THR A 268 -14.72 -13.71 -0.19
C THR A 268 -14.46 -13.49 -1.69
N GLU A 269 -14.23 -14.58 -2.43
CA GLU A 269 -14.06 -14.51 -3.89
C GLU A 269 -15.39 -14.32 -4.62
N ALA A 270 -15.35 -13.69 -5.79
CA ALA A 270 -16.53 -13.55 -6.63
C ALA A 270 -16.98 -14.94 -7.14
N LYS A 271 -18.26 -15.29 -6.95
CA LYS A 271 -18.83 -16.52 -7.50
C LYS A 271 -18.80 -16.45 -9.03
N VAL A 272 -18.16 -17.42 -9.67
CA VAL A 272 -18.24 -17.59 -11.14
C VAL A 272 -19.65 -18.06 -11.48
N THR A 273 -20.49 -17.18 -12.03
CA THR A 273 -21.78 -17.60 -12.58
C THR A 273 -21.53 -18.35 -13.88
N SER A 274 -21.81 -19.65 -13.88
CA SER A 274 -21.79 -20.54 -15.04
C SER A 274 -22.97 -20.28 -15.99
N ALA A 275 -23.13 -19.05 -16.46
CA ALA A 275 -24.16 -18.71 -17.44
C ALA A 275 -23.60 -18.80 -18.87
N SER A 276 -23.31 -20.01 -19.35
CA SER A 276 -23.13 -20.37 -20.78
C SER A 276 -22.96 -21.89 -20.96
N ARG A 277 -23.80 -22.71 -20.32
CA ARG A 277 -23.79 -24.18 -20.52
C ARG A 277 -25.21 -24.73 -20.68
N SER A 278 -25.97 -24.16 -21.61
CA SER A 278 -27.21 -24.77 -22.07
C SER A 278 -27.62 -24.25 -23.44
N SER A 279 -26.98 -24.76 -24.48
CA SER A 279 -27.60 -24.98 -25.79
C SER A 279 -26.67 -25.88 -26.59
N LEU A 280 -27.09 -27.13 -26.73
CA LEU A 280 -26.72 -28.17 -27.70
C LEU A 280 -26.94 -29.53 -27.03
N LYS A 281 -28.23 -29.91 -26.94
CA LYS A 281 -28.64 -31.31 -26.94
C LYS A 281 -29.54 -31.49 -28.16
N SER A 282 -29.02 -32.22 -29.14
CA SER A 282 -29.76 -32.97 -30.17
C SER A 282 -28.87 -34.19 -30.43
N ASP A 283 -29.24 -35.34 -29.89
CA ASP A 283 -30.01 -36.38 -30.59
C ASP A 283 -29.07 -37.45 -31.14
N SER A 284 -29.00 -38.58 -30.43
CA SER A 284 -28.95 -39.93 -31.01
C SER A 284 -28.93 -40.96 -29.88
N MET A 285 -30.06 -41.64 -29.70
CA MET A 285 -30.15 -42.97 -29.10
C MET A 285 -29.51 -43.97 -30.07
N ASP A 286 -28.68 -44.90 -29.55
CA ASP A 286 -28.77 -46.30 -29.96
C ASP A 286 -28.12 -47.26 -28.95
N HIS A 287 -28.73 -48.45 -28.86
CA HIS A 287 -28.49 -49.55 -27.92
C HIS A 287 -27.18 -50.33 -28.18
N CYS A 288 -26.57 -50.91 -27.13
CA CYS A 288 -26.40 -52.37 -26.98
C CYS A 288 -25.81 -52.77 -25.61
N GLU A 289 -26.11 -54.00 -25.20
CA GLU A 289 -26.12 -54.59 -23.87
C GLU A 289 -24.83 -55.40 -23.54
N ARG A 290 -24.56 -55.58 -22.24
CA ARG A 290 -23.90 -56.73 -21.55
C ARG A 290 -22.44 -57.10 -21.88
N THR A 291 -21.57 -57.09 -20.85
CA THR A 291 -21.05 -58.31 -20.16
C THR A 291 -20.07 -57.98 -19.00
N ARG A 292 -19.79 -59.01 -18.19
CA ARG A 292 -19.29 -59.04 -16.81
C ARG A 292 -17.77 -58.83 -16.64
N ARG A 293 -17.42 -58.35 -15.43
CA ARG A 293 -16.26 -58.68 -14.54
C ARG A 293 -14.87 -58.85 -15.17
N THR A 294 -13.90 -58.08 -14.67
CA THR A 294 -12.81 -58.55 -13.78
C THR A 294 -11.89 -57.39 -13.37
N SER A 295 -11.25 -57.56 -12.22
CA SER A 295 -10.36 -56.61 -11.55
C SER A 295 -9.02 -56.45 -12.27
N ARG A 296 -8.45 -55.23 -12.23
CA ARG A 296 -7.11 -54.92 -11.67
C ARG A 296 -6.68 -53.47 -11.96
N HIS A 297 -6.11 -52.89 -10.91
CA HIS A 297 -5.19 -51.75 -10.83
C HIS A 297 -5.17 -50.69 -11.94
N ARG A 298 -5.45 -49.43 -11.56
CA ARG A 298 -4.77 -48.25 -12.12
C ARG A 298 -4.80 -47.05 -11.17
N SER A 299 -3.62 -46.47 -11.07
CA SER A 299 -3.18 -45.16 -10.59
C SER A 299 -4.26 -44.11 -10.36
N ARG A 300 -4.18 -43.46 -9.18
CA ARG A 300 -4.86 -42.20 -8.87
C ARG A 300 -4.17 -41.06 -9.63
N ASP A 301 -4.58 -40.83 -10.86
CA ASP A 301 -4.36 -39.54 -11.52
C ASP A 301 -5.37 -38.53 -10.96
N SER A 302 -4.80 -37.45 -10.42
CA SER A 302 -5.54 -36.31 -9.90
C SER A 302 -6.13 -35.53 -11.07
N VAL A 303 -7.46 -35.55 -11.16
CA VAL A 303 -8.23 -34.74 -12.11
C VAL A 303 -7.98 -33.26 -11.81
N GLN A 304 -7.09 -32.64 -12.59
CA GLN A 304 -6.95 -31.19 -12.65
C GLN A 304 -8.25 -30.62 -13.22
N GLN A 305 -9.07 -30.00 -12.36
CA GLN A 305 -10.13 -29.12 -12.79
C GLN A 305 -9.51 -27.87 -13.41
N GLN A 306 -9.64 -27.75 -14.74
CA GLN A 306 -9.32 -26.53 -15.47
C GLN A 306 -10.32 -25.44 -15.07
N ASN A 307 -9.92 -24.55 -14.16
CA ASN A 307 -10.61 -23.29 -13.93
C ASN A 307 -10.32 -22.36 -15.12
N HIS A 308 -11.35 -22.05 -15.91
CA HIS A 308 -11.26 -21.06 -16.98
C HIS A 308 -10.97 -19.68 -16.39
N HIS A 309 -9.70 -19.29 -16.44
CA HIS A 309 -9.23 -17.94 -16.13
C HIS A 309 -9.75 -16.97 -17.19
N LYS A 310 -10.36 -15.85 -16.77
CA LYS A 310 -10.59 -14.72 -17.68
C LYS A 310 -9.22 -14.14 -18.04
N SER A 311 -8.76 -14.42 -19.25
CA SER A 311 -7.67 -13.66 -19.84
C SER A 311 -8.14 -12.22 -20.03
N ASP A 312 -7.33 -11.28 -19.61
CA ASP A 312 -7.48 -9.90 -20.05
C ASP A 312 -7.39 -9.85 -21.59
N THR A 313 -7.86 -8.77 -22.22
CA THR A 313 -7.84 -8.62 -23.70
C THR A 313 -6.45 -8.79 -24.31
N ASP A 314 -5.40 -8.68 -23.49
CA ASP A 314 -3.98 -8.83 -23.83
C ASP A 314 -3.38 -10.21 -23.49
N GLY A 315 -4.20 -11.22 -23.19
CA GLY A 315 -3.73 -12.59 -22.86
C GLY A 315 -3.05 -12.71 -21.48
N ARG A 316 -3.00 -11.62 -20.70
CA ARG A 316 -2.49 -11.61 -19.34
C ARG A 316 -3.41 -12.40 -18.41
N GLN A 317 -2.85 -13.39 -17.73
CA GLN A 317 -3.57 -14.12 -16.68
C GLN A 317 -3.63 -13.25 -15.42
N THR A 318 -4.83 -12.83 -15.04
CA THR A 318 -5.10 -12.11 -13.80
C THR A 318 -5.62 -13.07 -12.73
N LEU A 319 -5.56 -12.65 -11.46
CA LEU A 319 -6.14 -13.42 -10.37
C LEU A 319 -7.68 -13.44 -10.42
N VAL A 320 -8.29 -14.35 -9.67
CA VAL A 320 -9.74 -14.33 -9.43
C VAL A 320 -10.01 -13.17 -8.47
N PRO A 321 -10.81 -12.17 -8.87
CA PRO A 321 -11.00 -10.99 -8.04
C PRO A 321 -11.97 -11.24 -6.87
N PRO A 322 -11.89 -10.45 -5.78
CA PRO A 322 -12.80 -10.59 -4.64
C PRO A 322 -14.24 -10.22 -5.02
N ALA A 323 -15.21 -10.70 -4.24
CA ALA A 323 -16.63 -10.41 -4.42
C ALA A 323 -16.92 -8.90 -4.31
N CYS A 324 -16.17 -8.20 -3.46
CA CYS A 324 -16.25 -6.75 -3.27
C CYS A 324 -14.85 -6.14 -3.24
N ASN A 325 -14.66 -4.98 -3.86
CA ASN A 325 -13.38 -4.27 -3.86
C ASN A 325 -13.25 -3.31 -2.66
N ALA A 326 -14.16 -3.34 -1.69
CA ALA A 326 -14.13 -2.43 -0.56
C ALA A 326 -12.90 -2.70 0.31
N VAL A 327 -12.12 -1.66 0.62
CA VAL A 327 -10.91 -1.75 1.46
C VAL A 327 -10.92 -0.76 2.62
N ARG A 328 -10.01 -0.98 3.56
CA ARG A 328 -9.64 -0.06 4.64
C ARG A 328 -8.13 0.12 4.71
N LEU A 329 -7.71 1.36 4.92
CA LEU A 329 -6.33 1.69 5.29
C LEU A 329 -6.13 1.44 6.80
N ILE A 330 -5.10 0.66 7.14
CA ILE A 330 -4.80 0.26 8.53
C ILE A 330 -3.39 0.71 8.95
N ASP A 331 -3.05 0.45 10.22
CA ASP A 331 -1.70 0.59 10.79
C ASP A 331 -1.17 2.04 10.84
N PHE A 332 -1.70 2.80 11.80
CA PHE A 332 -1.30 4.17 12.09
C PHE A 332 -0.13 4.26 13.09
N GLY A 333 0.57 3.16 13.36
CA GLY A 333 1.65 3.11 14.34
C GLY A 333 2.87 3.97 13.97
N GLY A 334 3.10 4.20 12.68
CA GLY A 334 4.13 5.11 12.16
C GLY A 334 3.62 6.51 11.83
N ALA A 335 2.30 6.73 11.87
CA ALA A 335 1.71 7.97 11.41
C ALA A 335 2.20 9.17 12.24
N THR A 336 2.46 10.29 11.57
CA THR A 336 3.09 11.47 12.17
C THR A 336 2.32 12.72 11.77
N TYR A 337 2.02 13.61 12.72
CA TYR A 337 1.45 14.91 12.39
C TYR A 337 2.52 15.84 11.79
N ASP A 338 2.12 16.70 10.86
CA ASP A 338 3.07 17.56 10.13
C ASP A 338 3.82 18.57 11.03
N ASP A 339 3.25 18.93 12.18
CA ASP A 339 3.87 19.80 13.19
C ASP A 339 4.73 19.05 14.23
N GLU A 340 4.84 17.73 14.13
CA GLU A 340 5.66 16.90 15.03
C GLU A 340 7.09 16.68 14.52
N SER A 341 7.97 16.21 15.41
CA SER A 341 9.35 15.86 15.06
C SER A 341 9.38 14.68 14.09
N LYS A 342 9.92 14.91 12.90
CA LYS A 342 10.00 13.91 11.83
C LYS A 342 11.22 13.02 12.02
N SER A 343 11.04 11.69 11.95
CA SER A 343 12.19 10.77 11.83
C SER A 343 12.88 10.99 10.49
N GLN A 344 14.17 10.71 10.40
CA GLN A 344 14.89 10.86 9.12
C GLN A 344 14.45 9.78 8.12
N ILE A 345 14.31 8.54 8.61
CA ILE A 345 13.91 7.38 7.80
C ILE A 345 12.47 7.01 8.15
N ILE A 346 11.67 6.87 7.10
CA ILE A 346 10.30 6.35 7.11
C ILE A 346 10.11 5.38 5.95
N ASN A 347 8.90 4.82 5.83
CA ASN A 347 8.47 3.85 4.84
C ASN A 347 9.23 2.51 4.90
N THR A 348 8.50 1.44 4.67
CA THR A 348 9.08 0.17 4.23
C THR A 348 9.88 0.40 2.94
N ARG A 349 11.08 -0.19 2.85
CA ARG A 349 12.12 0.18 1.86
C ARG A 349 11.61 0.26 0.42
N GLN A 350 10.83 -0.73 -0.02
CA GLN A 350 10.37 -0.86 -1.41
C GLN A 350 9.35 0.21 -1.82
N TYR A 351 8.77 0.91 -0.86
CA TYR A 351 7.78 1.98 -1.05
C TYR A 351 8.33 3.35 -0.66
N ARG A 352 9.63 3.43 -0.32
CA ARG A 352 10.29 4.64 0.17
C ARG A 352 10.57 5.61 -0.98
N SER A 353 10.24 6.87 -0.76
CA SER A 353 10.42 7.95 -1.74
C SER A 353 11.88 8.41 -1.86
N PRO A 354 12.27 9.00 -3.01
CA PRO A 354 13.64 9.46 -3.23
C PRO A 354 14.06 10.53 -2.23
N GLU A 355 13.18 11.45 -1.84
CA GLU A 355 13.50 12.50 -0.86
C GLU A 355 13.80 11.95 0.54
N VAL A 356 13.22 10.80 0.91
CA VAL A 356 13.53 10.10 2.16
C VAL A 356 14.89 9.40 2.06
N ILE A 357 15.17 8.70 0.95
CA ILE A 357 16.47 8.03 0.73
C ILE A 357 17.62 9.05 0.75
N LEU A 358 17.40 10.22 0.15
CA LEU A 358 18.40 11.29 0.02
C LEU A 358 18.49 12.21 1.25
N GLY A 359 17.70 11.96 2.31
CA GLY A 359 17.70 12.79 3.52
C GLY A 359 17.30 14.25 3.28
N LEU A 360 16.49 14.53 2.25
CA LEU A 360 16.10 15.89 1.88
C LEU A 360 14.99 16.45 2.77
N GLY A 361 14.32 15.58 3.52
CA GLY A 361 13.13 15.87 4.33
C GLY A 361 11.87 15.41 3.58
N TRP A 362 10.82 15.08 4.34
CA TRP A 362 9.60 14.49 3.79
C TRP A 362 8.33 15.09 4.40
N SER A 363 7.22 14.89 3.68
CA SER A 363 5.87 15.31 4.06
C SER A 363 4.84 14.44 3.31
N TYR A 364 3.62 14.95 3.12
CA TYR A 364 2.51 14.30 2.42
C TYR A 364 2.88 13.64 1.07
N PRO A 365 3.74 14.23 0.20
CA PRO A 365 4.09 13.61 -1.07
C PRO A 365 4.76 12.23 -0.94
N SER A 366 5.38 11.91 0.20
CA SER A 366 6.00 10.59 0.42
C SER A 366 4.95 9.48 0.43
N ASP A 367 3.76 9.73 0.98
CA ASP A 367 2.64 8.78 0.93
C ASP A 367 2.15 8.58 -0.51
N ILE A 368 2.14 9.64 -1.32
CA ILE A 368 1.72 9.53 -2.73
C ILE A 368 2.69 8.67 -3.53
N TRP A 369 3.99 8.79 -3.28
CA TRP A 369 5.00 7.92 -3.88
C TRP A 369 4.75 6.45 -3.51
N SER A 370 4.58 6.16 -2.22
CA SER A 370 4.29 4.80 -1.75
C SER A 370 3.00 4.24 -2.38
N ALA A 371 1.96 5.06 -2.49
CA ALA A 371 0.72 4.69 -3.17
C ALA A 371 0.96 4.38 -4.67
N GLY A 372 1.83 5.12 -5.35
CA GLY A 372 2.21 4.85 -6.73
C GLY A 372 2.92 3.50 -6.88
N CYS A 373 3.83 3.18 -5.97
CA CYS A 373 4.49 1.86 -5.91
C CYS A 373 3.47 0.73 -5.67
N ILE A 374 2.51 0.92 -4.77
CA ILE A 374 1.44 -0.06 -4.51
C ILE A 374 0.59 -0.30 -5.75
N VAL A 375 0.12 0.78 -6.41
CA VAL A 375 -0.69 0.64 -7.64
C VAL A 375 0.09 -0.11 -8.73
N ALA A 376 1.39 0.17 -8.89
CA ALA A 376 2.25 -0.54 -9.81
C ALA A 376 2.44 -2.02 -9.42
N GLU A 377 2.57 -2.34 -8.13
CA GLU A 377 2.68 -3.71 -7.64
C GLU A 377 1.39 -4.51 -7.85
N LEU A 378 0.22 -3.95 -7.53
CA LEU A 378 -1.07 -4.58 -7.80
C LEU A 378 -1.25 -4.85 -9.30
N TYR A 379 -0.73 -3.93 -10.13
CA TYR A 379 -0.70 -4.08 -11.57
C TYR A 379 0.32 -5.12 -12.05
N LEU A 380 1.47 -5.29 -11.40
CA LEU A 380 2.54 -6.19 -11.85
C LEU A 380 2.40 -7.61 -11.30
N GLY A 381 1.85 -7.76 -10.09
CA GLY A 381 1.98 -8.94 -9.25
C GLY A 381 3.33 -9.02 -8.52
N ASP A 382 4.29 -8.16 -8.84
CA ASP A 382 5.63 -8.12 -8.26
C ASP A 382 5.94 -6.66 -7.84
N LEU A 383 6.83 -6.50 -6.85
CA LEU A 383 7.32 -5.19 -6.38
C LEU A 383 7.90 -4.36 -7.53
N LEU A 384 7.56 -3.07 -7.58
CA LEU A 384 8.14 -2.14 -8.55
C LEU A 384 9.66 -1.97 -8.33
N PHE A 385 10.08 -1.84 -7.07
CA PHE A 385 11.49 -1.66 -6.68
C PHE A 385 11.94 -2.74 -5.69
N ALA A 386 12.26 -3.93 -6.19
CA ALA A 386 12.68 -5.08 -5.39
C ALA A 386 14.16 -4.99 -4.96
N THR A 387 14.47 -4.21 -3.93
CA THR A 387 15.87 -4.02 -3.47
C THR A 387 16.01 -3.93 -1.96
N HIS A 388 17.23 -4.18 -1.46
CA HIS A 388 17.65 -4.01 -0.08
C HIS A 388 18.71 -2.91 0.11
N ASP A 389 19.12 -2.23 -0.95
CA ASP A 389 20.22 -1.26 -0.96
C ASP A 389 19.76 0.12 -1.44
N ASN A 390 20.27 1.20 -0.85
CA ASN A 390 19.86 2.57 -1.21
C ASN A 390 20.40 2.99 -2.59
N MET A 391 21.64 2.60 -2.93
CA MET A 391 22.25 2.97 -4.20
C MET A 391 21.54 2.26 -5.37
N GLU A 392 21.31 0.95 -5.24
CA GLU A 392 20.49 0.19 -6.20
C GLU A 392 19.09 0.77 -6.32
N HIS A 393 18.46 1.17 -5.21
CA HIS A 393 17.12 1.74 -5.24
C HIS A 393 17.05 3.03 -6.07
N LEU A 394 17.97 3.97 -5.86
CA LEU A 394 18.05 5.19 -6.66
C LEU A 394 18.34 4.88 -8.14
N ALA A 395 19.17 3.87 -8.43
CA ALA A 395 19.46 3.45 -9.80
C ALA A 395 18.23 2.81 -10.49
N LEU A 396 17.43 2.03 -9.76
CA LEU A 396 16.14 1.50 -10.24
C LEU A 396 15.14 2.63 -10.53
N MET A 397 15.09 3.65 -9.66
CA MET A 397 14.25 4.84 -9.90
C MET A 397 14.69 5.56 -11.18
N GLU A 398 15.99 5.79 -11.39
CA GLU A 398 16.50 6.42 -12.62
C GLU A 398 16.24 5.59 -13.89
N ALA A 399 16.25 4.26 -13.78
CA ALA A 399 16.00 3.38 -14.91
C ALA A 399 14.49 3.27 -15.24
N CYS A 400 13.63 3.29 -14.24
CA CYS A 400 12.18 3.10 -14.41
C CYS A 400 11.44 4.41 -14.76
N ILE A 401 11.85 5.52 -14.14
CA ILE A 401 11.11 6.78 -14.16
C ILE A 401 11.86 7.82 -15.00
N ASP A 402 12.89 8.46 -14.43
CA ASP A 402 13.74 9.46 -15.10
C ASP A 402 14.97 9.79 -14.22
N LYS A 403 15.90 10.60 -14.71
CA LYS A 403 17.03 11.11 -13.95
C LYS A 403 16.60 11.95 -12.75
N LEU A 404 17.35 11.83 -11.64
CA LEU A 404 17.13 12.66 -10.47
C LEU A 404 17.31 14.14 -10.80
N PRO A 405 16.38 15.02 -10.40
CA PRO A 405 16.50 16.46 -10.64
C PRO A 405 17.80 17.03 -10.06
N HIS A 406 18.47 17.88 -10.83
CA HIS A 406 19.79 18.43 -10.47
C HIS A 406 19.80 19.12 -9.09
N HIS A 407 18.71 19.80 -8.73
CA HIS A 407 18.60 20.47 -7.43
C HIS A 407 18.52 19.47 -6.26
N MET A 408 17.89 18.30 -6.44
CA MET A 408 17.85 17.24 -5.44
C MET A 408 19.25 16.64 -5.25
N VAL A 409 19.94 16.36 -6.36
CA VAL A 409 21.33 15.87 -6.35
C VAL A 409 22.25 16.84 -5.61
N ALA A 410 22.23 18.12 -5.97
CA ALA A 410 23.06 19.15 -5.34
C ALA A 410 22.77 19.29 -3.83
N ASN A 411 21.50 19.22 -3.43
CA ASN A 411 21.12 19.29 -2.02
C ASN A 411 21.52 18.04 -1.24
N ALA A 412 21.39 16.85 -1.83
CA ALA A 412 21.77 15.59 -1.22
C ALA A 412 23.29 15.51 -1.03
N SER A 413 24.08 15.85 -2.06
CA SER A 413 25.54 15.91 -1.95
C SER A 413 26.04 16.87 -0.87
N ARG A 414 25.31 17.96 -0.60
CA ARG A 414 25.63 18.91 0.46
C ARG A 414 25.22 18.43 1.85
N LYS A 415 24.06 17.78 1.98
CA LYS A 415 23.53 17.31 3.27
C LYS A 415 24.16 15.99 3.73
N GLN A 416 24.46 15.10 2.79
CA GLN A 416 24.95 13.74 3.04
C GLN A 416 26.16 13.42 2.13
N PRO A 417 27.28 14.17 2.26
CA PRO A 417 28.47 13.92 1.44
C PRO A 417 29.08 12.53 1.70
N SER A 418 28.95 12.01 2.92
CA SER A 418 29.51 10.72 3.35
C SER A 418 28.88 9.50 2.68
N GLU A 419 27.58 9.57 2.33
CA GLU A 419 26.89 8.50 1.59
C GLU A 419 27.49 8.34 0.19
N GLY A 420 27.95 9.44 -0.39
CA GLY A 420 28.56 9.50 -1.71
C GLY A 420 27.68 8.87 -2.79
N PHE A 421 26.36 9.10 -2.73
CA PHE A 421 25.42 8.65 -3.76
C PHE A 421 25.77 9.20 -5.15
N PHE A 422 26.45 10.35 -5.21
CA PHE A 422 26.70 11.09 -6.44
C PHE A 422 28.18 11.37 -6.65
N HIS A 423 28.58 11.38 -7.92
CA HIS A 423 29.89 11.78 -8.39
C HIS A 423 29.72 12.67 -9.63
N HIS A 424 30.33 13.86 -9.63
CA HIS A 424 30.18 14.87 -10.68
C HIS A 424 28.72 15.16 -11.09
N GLY A 425 27.82 15.30 -10.10
CA GLY A 425 26.42 15.66 -10.33
C GLY A 425 25.55 14.54 -10.95
N ARG A 426 26.07 13.31 -11.01
CA ARG A 426 25.33 12.12 -11.45
C ARG A 426 25.38 11.05 -10.38
N LEU A 427 24.39 10.14 -10.40
CA LEU A 427 24.41 8.96 -9.53
C LEU A 427 25.72 8.19 -9.76
N ALA A 428 26.40 7.79 -8.69
CA ALA A 428 27.67 7.06 -8.74
C ALA A 428 27.46 5.58 -9.12
N TRP A 429 26.67 5.35 -10.17
CA TRP A 429 26.24 4.05 -10.65
C TRP A 429 26.78 3.78 -12.07
N PRO A 430 27.28 2.56 -12.37
CA PRO A 430 27.31 1.36 -11.53
C PRO A 430 28.53 1.23 -10.60
N GLN A 431 29.38 2.25 -10.48
CA GLN A 431 30.66 2.16 -9.76
C GLN A 431 30.49 1.82 -8.28
N LYS A 432 29.42 2.30 -7.63
CA LYS A 432 29.08 1.98 -6.24
C LYS A 432 28.01 0.90 -6.09
N ALA A 433 27.79 0.07 -7.11
CA ALA A 433 26.90 -1.08 -6.95
C ALA A 433 27.46 -2.06 -5.91
N ALA A 434 26.61 -2.55 -5.01
CA ALA A 434 27.01 -3.50 -3.98
C ALA A 434 27.48 -4.85 -4.58
N THR A 435 26.83 -5.29 -5.66
CA THR A 435 27.12 -6.57 -6.32
C THR A 435 26.93 -6.50 -7.83
N LYS A 436 27.49 -7.46 -8.58
CA LYS A 436 27.25 -7.58 -10.03
C LYS A 436 25.79 -7.90 -10.32
N GLU A 437 25.14 -8.69 -9.46
CA GLU A 437 23.72 -9.03 -9.53
C GLU A 437 22.86 -7.77 -9.50
N SER A 438 23.23 -6.81 -8.65
CA SER A 438 22.55 -5.52 -8.56
C SER A 438 22.63 -4.73 -9.87
N VAL A 439 23.81 -4.71 -10.50
CA VAL A 439 23.99 -4.11 -11.83
C VAL A 439 23.08 -4.76 -12.88
N HIS A 440 22.99 -6.10 -12.86
CA HIS A 440 22.14 -6.84 -13.81
C HIS A 440 20.65 -6.68 -13.50
N HIS A 441 20.29 -6.45 -12.24
CA HIS A 441 18.93 -6.17 -11.85
C HIS A 441 18.47 -4.82 -12.38
N VAL A 442 19.23 -3.74 -12.14
CA VAL A 442 18.92 -2.40 -12.67
C VAL A 442 18.89 -2.39 -14.20
N ARG A 443 19.81 -3.07 -14.88
CA ARG A 443 19.81 -3.18 -16.34
C ARG A 443 18.57 -3.83 -16.93
N ARG A 444 17.88 -4.70 -16.17
CA ARG A 444 16.63 -5.36 -16.60
C ARG A 444 15.39 -4.57 -16.19
N MET A 445 15.56 -3.46 -15.49
CA MET A 445 14.44 -2.62 -15.08
C MET A 445 13.79 -2.03 -16.33
N ARG A 446 12.47 -2.17 -16.41
CA ARG A 446 11.66 -1.59 -17.48
C ARG A 446 11.19 -0.20 -17.07
N THR A 447 11.05 0.68 -18.04
CA THR A 447 10.40 1.97 -17.85
C THR A 447 8.91 1.79 -17.53
N LEU A 448 8.28 2.78 -16.88
CA LEU A 448 6.84 2.75 -16.64
C LEU A 448 6.03 2.52 -17.93
N ARG A 449 6.49 3.08 -19.05
CA ARG A 449 5.84 2.93 -20.37
C ARG A 449 5.90 1.50 -20.89
N GLU A 450 6.97 0.76 -20.61
CA GLU A 450 7.14 -0.64 -21.03
C GLU A 450 6.46 -1.62 -20.06
N ILE A 451 6.16 -1.18 -18.84
CA ILE A 451 5.42 -1.95 -17.84
C ILE A 451 3.92 -1.98 -18.19
N VAL A 452 3.34 -0.83 -18.54
CA VAL A 452 1.89 -0.70 -18.80
C VAL A 452 1.59 -1.03 -20.26
N THR A 453 0.57 -1.85 -20.50
CA THR A 453 0.15 -2.23 -21.86
C THR A 453 -0.50 -1.04 -22.55
N GLN A 454 -0.52 -1.02 -23.88
CA GLN A 454 -1.08 0.10 -24.63
C GLN A 454 -2.58 0.30 -24.37
N GLU A 455 -3.35 -0.78 -24.21
CA GLU A 455 -4.77 -0.73 -23.86
C GLU A 455 -4.98 -0.11 -22.48
N HIS A 456 -4.22 -0.53 -21.47
CA HIS A 456 -4.31 0.05 -20.14
C HIS A 456 -3.80 1.49 -20.06
N ALA A 457 -2.81 1.85 -20.88
CA ALA A 457 -2.35 3.23 -20.99
C ALA A 457 -3.46 4.16 -21.49
N LYS A 458 -4.30 3.71 -22.45
CA LYS A 458 -5.48 4.46 -22.91
C LYS A 458 -6.52 4.68 -21.80
N LEU A 459 -6.59 3.76 -20.83
CA LEU A 459 -7.47 3.93 -19.67
C LEU A 459 -6.97 4.99 -18.68
N GLY A 460 -5.71 5.44 -18.79
CA GLY A 460 -5.13 6.51 -17.98
C GLY A 460 -4.21 6.05 -16.83
N ILE A 461 -4.01 4.74 -16.60
CA ILE A 461 -3.20 4.27 -15.45
C ILE A 461 -1.73 4.68 -15.57
N LEU A 462 -1.17 4.65 -16.79
CA LEU A 462 0.22 5.06 -17.03
C LEU A 462 0.43 6.52 -16.66
N ASP A 463 -0.51 7.39 -17.02
CA ASP A 463 -0.41 8.82 -16.73
C ASP A 463 -0.53 9.09 -15.24
N LEU A 464 -1.49 8.44 -14.57
CA LEU A 464 -1.63 8.53 -13.11
C LEU A 464 -0.34 8.11 -12.40
N LEU A 465 0.26 6.97 -12.79
CA LEU A 465 1.52 6.49 -12.22
C LEU A 465 2.67 7.48 -12.45
N LYS A 466 2.77 8.09 -13.64
CA LYS A 466 3.79 9.11 -13.92
C LYS A 466 3.64 10.34 -13.02
N GLN A 467 2.41 10.75 -12.70
CA GLN A 467 2.15 11.89 -11.82
C GLN A 467 2.39 11.56 -10.33
N MET A 468 2.12 10.33 -9.91
CA MET A 468 2.38 9.86 -8.53
C MET A 468 3.85 9.55 -8.26
N LEU A 469 4.60 9.09 -9.27
CA LEU A 469 6.00 8.70 -9.17
C LEU A 469 6.96 9.80 -9.67
N VAL A 470 6.53 11.07 -9.64
CA VAL A 470 7.43 12.21 -9.87
C VAL A 470 8.51 12.23 -8.79
N LEU A 471 9.78 12.31 -9.21
CA LEU A 471 10.92 12.25 -8.29
C LEU A 471 10.98 13.45 -7.35
N ASP A 472 10.72 14.65 -7.86
CA ASP A 472 10.62 15.86 -7.05
C ASP A 472 9.29 15.90 -6.28
N PRO A 473 9.30 15.83 -4.93
CA PRO A 473 8.07 15.86 -4.14
C PRO A 473 7.28 17.17 -4.28
N HIS A 474 7.89 18.26 -4.74
CA HIS A 474 7.20 19.54 -4.95
C HIS A 474 6.34 19.57 -6.22
N HIS A 475 6.66 18.71 -7.18
CA HIS A 475 5.92 18.57 -8.45
C HIS A 475 5.05 17.31 -8.50
N ARG A 476 5.14 16.47 -7.46
CA ARG A 476 4.35 15.24 -7.33
C ARG A 476 2.89 15.60 -7.04
N ILE A 477 1.98 14.92 -7.74
CA ILE A 477 0.54 15.14 -7.58
C ILE A 477 0.10 14.92 -6.14
N SER A 478 -0.86 15.71 -5.64
CA SER A 478 -1.50 15.43 -4.35
C SER A 478 -2.62 14.40 -4.50
N ALA A 479 -3.02 13.75 -3.39
CA ALA A 479 -4.17 12.83 -3.40
C ALA A 479 -5.45 13.51 -3.94
N LYS A 480 -5.68 14.75 -3.51
CA LYS A 480 -6.79 15.59 -3.95
C LYS A 480 -6.83 15.83 -5.45
N GLU A 481 -5.67 16.03 -6.07
CA GLU A 481 -5.55 16.23 -7.52
C GLU A 481 -5.68 14.90 -8.26
N ALA A 482 -5.05 13.84 -7.75
CA ALA A 482 -5.11 12.50 -8.32
C ALA A 482 -6.54 11.94 -8.39
N LEU A 483 -7.41 12.27 -7.44
CA LEU A 483 -8.82 11.89 -7.47
C LEU A 483 -9.62 12.54 -8.62
N ARG A 484 -9.11 13.61 -9.25
CA ARG A 484 -9.70 14.24 -10.44
C ARG A 484 -9.06 13.76 -11.75
N HIS A 485 -8.16 12.78 -11.67
CA HIS A 485 -7.44 12.29 -12.83
C HIS A 485 -8.39 11.51 -13.77
N PRO A 486 -8.24 11.62 -15.11
CA PRO A 486 -9.11 10.96 -16.09
C PRO A 486 -9.24 9.43 -15.92
N PHE A 487 -8.24 8.79 -15.30
CA PHE A 487 -8.29 7.37 -14.92
C PHE A 487 -9.50 7.02 -14.04
N PHE A 488 -10.06 8.00 -13.32
CA PHE A 488 -11.23 7.88 -12.46
C PHE A 488 -12.49 8.56 -13.03
N ASP A 489 -12.50 8.98 -14.30
CA ASP A 489 -13.68 9.60 -14.89
C ASP A 489 -14.89 8.65 -14.82
N GLY A 490 -16.00 9.17 -14.30
CA GLY A 490 -17.22 8.40 -14.07
C GLY A 490 -17.12 7.35 -12.95
N PHE A 491 -15.99 7.23 -12.26
CA PHE A 491 -15.77 6.29 -11.16
C PHE A 491 -16.06 6.95 -9.80
N GLY A 492 -16.76 6.24 -8.92
CA GLY A 492 -17.00 6.69 -7.56
C GLY A 492 -17.36 5.56 -6.59
N ARG A 493 -17.94 5.93 -5.43
CA ARG A 493 -18.28 4.97 -4.38
C ARG A 493 -19.21 3.83 -4.84
N ARG A 494 -20.03 4.08 -5.85
CA ARG A 494 -21.01 3.12 -6.40
C ARG A 494 -20.33 1.95 -7.12
N ASP A 495 -19.10 2.16 -7.60
CA ASP A 495 -18.35 1.19 -8.40
C ASP A 495 -17.43 0.29 -7.54
N ILE A 496 -17.39 0.52 -6.22
CA ILE A 496 -16.61 -0.28 -5.27
C ILE A 496 -17.22 -1.67 -5.09
N SER A 497 -18.54 -1.73 -4.97
CA SER A 497 -19.27 -3.00 -4.86
C SER A 497 -19.65 -3.48 -6.25
N ARG A 498 -19.20 -4.68 -6.63
CA ARG A 498 -19.76 -5.36 -7.78
C ARG A 498 -21.22 -5.67 -7.46
N HIS A 499 -22.15 -4.89 -8.00
CA HIS A 499 -23.50 -5.38 -8.15
C HIS A 499 -23.41 -6.61 -9.05
N VAL A 500 -23.52 -7.80 -8.48
CA VAL A 500 -23.97 -8.95 -9.25
C VAL A 500 -25.34 -8.53 -9.75
N ASP A 501 -25.44 -8.16 -11.03
CA ASP A 501 -26.67 -7.73 -11.65
C ASP A 501 -27.78 -8.75 -11.36
N GLN A 502 -28.70 -8.42 -10.45
CA GLN A 502 -30.02 -9.04 -10.35
C GLN A 502 -30.96 -8.50 -11.45
N ARG A 503 -30.41 -8.03 -12.57
CA ARG A 503 -31.20 -7.47 -13.69
C ARG A 503 -31.74 -8.53 -14.65
N SER A 504 -31.59 -9.82 -14.36
CA SER A 504 -32.19 -10.89 -15.18
C SER A 504 -33.51 -11.46 -14.62
N GLU A 505 -33.94 -11.16 -13.38
CA GLU A 505 -35.21 -11.70 -12.85
C GLU A 505 -36.43 -10.79 -13.11
N HIS A 506 -36.23 -9.51 -13.40
CA HIS A 506 -37.34 -8.57 -13.65
C HIS A 506 -37.87 -8.56 -15.10
N SER A 507 -37.20 -9.22 -16.05
CA SER A 507 -37.74 -9.38 -17.42
C SER A 507 -38.53 -10.68 -17.63
N SER A 508 -38.31 -11.68 -16.78
CA SER A 508 -38.96 -13.00 -16.84
C SER A 508 -40.38 -13.01 -16.28
N ASN A 509 -40.70 -12.07 -15.37
CA ASN A 509 -42.03 -11.96 -14.76
C ASN A 509 -43.00 -11.06 -15.55
N ARG A 510 -42.57 -10.42 -16.64
CA ARG A 510 -43.46 -9.65 -17.54
C ARG A 510 -44.01 -10.45 -18.72
N ARG A 511 -43.54 -11.68 -18.95
CA ARG A 511 -44.00 -12.55 -20.06
C ARG A 511 -44.94 -13.70 -19.65
N LYS A 512 -45.34 -13.79 -18.38
CA LYS A 512 -46.34 -14.78 -17.89
C LYS A 512 -47.66 -14.17 -17.40
N ARG A 513 -47.97 -12.92 -17.77
CA ARG A 513 -49.31 -12.31 -17.63
C ARG A 513 -49.86 -12.00 -19.01
N GLY A 514 -50.32 -13.03 -19.70
CA GLY A 514 -50.85 -12.92 -21.06
C GLY A 514 -51.32 -14.27 -21.58
N MET A 515 -52.12 -15.00 -20.79
CA MET A 515 -52.84 -16.20 -21.22
C MET A 515 -54.00 -16.42 -20.23
N TRP A 516 -55.00 -15.56 -20.30
CA TRP A 516 -56.38 -15.77 -19.87
C TRP A 516 -57.22 -14.71 -20.59
N ARG A 517 -57.68 -15.05 -21.80
CA ARG A 517 -58.92 -14.59 -22.41
C ARG A 517 -59.38 -15.67 -23.36
#